data_AF-A0AAW9JHH8-F1
#
_entry.id   AF-A0AAW9JHH8-F1
#
_cell.length_a   1.000
_cell.length_b   1.000
_cell.length_c   1.000
_cell.angle_alpha   90.00
_cell.angle_beta   90.00
_cell.angle_gamma   90.00
#
_symmetry.space_group_name_H-M   'P 1'
#
loop_
_entity.id
_entity.type
_entity.pdbx_description
1 polymer ?
#
loop_
_entity_poly.entity_id
_entity_poly.type
_entity_poly.pdbx_seq_one_letter_code
_entity_poly.pdbx_strand_id
1 'polypeptide(L)' 'MDSNGSIHKINVGDYVTFPYRHNPSLQVTGYIVKVLEHTSIVDISEMESFFQLGIDGRQVFRHEQYKPVPFKSCKKVAQ' A
#
# COMPACT_ATOMS: atom_id res chain seq x y z
N MET A 1 -8.06 18.41 -17.11
CA MET A 1 -7.02 17.38 -16.92
C MET A 1 -7.48 16.49 -15.79
N ASP A 2 -8.44 15.69 -16.18
CA ASP A 2 -9.36 14.90 -15.42
C ASP A 2 -8.80 13.50 -15.60
N SER A 3 -7.87 13.15 -14.72
CA SER A 3 -7.40 11.78 -14.61
C SER A 3 -8.57 10.97 -14.08
N ASN A 4 -9.39 10.49 -15.01
CA ASN A 4 -10.35 9.41 -14.83
C ASN A 4 -9.56 8.12 -14.54
N GLY A 5 -8.89 8.10 -13.38
CA GLY A 5 -8.27 6.92 -12.84
C GLY A 5 -9.40 6.07 -12.31
N SER A 6 -9.55 4.87 -12.86
CA SER A 6 -10.39 3.81 -12.30
C SER A 6 -10.41 3.91 -10.77
N ILE A 7 -11.60 4.16 -10.20
CA ILE A 7 -11.80 4.10 -8.75
C ILE A 7 -11.53 2.65 -8.36
N HIS A 8 -10.27 2.32 -8.10
CA HIS A 8 -9.88 1.04 -7.57
C HIS A 8 -10.47 0.99 -6.17
N LYS A 9 -11.55 0.23 -6.04
CA LYS A 9 -12.15 -0.05 -4.74
C LYS A 9 -11.11 -0.81 -3.93
N ILE A 10 -10.60 -0.17 -2.89
CA ILE A 10 -9.63 -0.75 -1.98
C ILE A 10 -10.30 -1.86 -1.17
N ASN A 11 -9.69 -3.05 -1.13
CA ASN A 11 -10.18 -4.20 -0.38
C ASN A 11 -9.12 -4.73 0.61
N VAL A 12 -9.59 -5.49 1.59
CA VAL A 12 -8.71 -6.28 2.47
C VAL A 12 -7.98 -7.32 1.62
N GLY A 13 -6.68 -7.47 1.83
CA GLY A 13 -5.79 -8.34 1.07
C GLY A 13 -5.12 -7.67 -0.13
N ASP A 14 -5.52 -6.45 -0.51
CA ASP A 14 -4.81 -5.71 -1.56
C ASP A 14 -3.38 -5.36 -1.08
N TYR A 15 -2.40 -5.51 -1.98
CA TYR A 15 -1.02 -5.10 -1.75
C TYR A 15 -0.81 -3.68 -2.27
N VAL A 16 -0.34 -2.78 -1.41
CA VAL A 16 -0.26 -1.35 -1.71
C VAL A 16 1.09 -0.75 -1.37
N THR A 17 1.43 0.34 -2.08
CA THR A 17 2.57 1.21 -1.79
C THR A 17 2.06 2.61 -1.49
N PHE A 18 2.56 3.23 -0.42
CA PHE A 18 2.15 4.56 -0.01
C PHE A 18 3.28 5.28 0.76
N PRO A 19 3.27 6.63 0.79
CA PRO A 19 4.29 7.39 1.50
C PRO A 19 4.17 7.24 3.01
N TYR A 20 5.30 7.08 3.69
CA TYR A 20 5.34 7.00 5.14
C TYR A 20 5.00 8.35 5.78
N ARG A 21 4.15 8.33 6.82
CA ARG A 21 3.60 9.55 7.44
C ARG A 21 4.66 10.54 7.92
N HIS A 22 5.75 10.04 8.51
CA HIS A 22 6.80 10.88 9.07
C HIS A 22 7.87 11.27 8.05
N ASN A 23 7.97 10.54 6.93
CA ASN A 23 8.89 10.84 5.86
C ASN A 23 8.23 10.48 4.51
N PRO A 24 7.51 11.44 3.87
CA PRO A 24 6.80 11.17 2.62
C PRO A 24 7.70 10.79 1.44
N SER A 25 9.02 11.03 1.51
CA SER A 25 9.98 10.56 0.51
C SER A 25 10.27 9.06 0.64
N LEU A 26 10.00 8.46 1.80
CA LEU A 26 10.07 7.02 2.02
C LEU A 26 8.73 6.39 1.62
N GLN A 27 8.78 5.45 0.69
CA GLN A 27 7.65 4.60 0.33
C GLN A 27 7.68 3.33 1.19
N VAL A 28 6.54 2.93 1.72
CA VAL A 28 6.36 1.65 2.42
C VAL A 28 5.35 0.79 1.68
N THR A 29 5.46 -0.52 1.82
CA THR A 29 4.62 -1.48 1.13
C THR A 29 4.06 -2.53 2.07
N GLY A 30 2.84 -3.00 1.81
CA GLY A 30 2.21 -4.01 2.64
C GLY A 30 0.79 -4.36 2.23
N TYR A 31 0.15 -5.19 3.04
CA TYR A 31 -1.20 -5.70 2.80
C TYR A 31 -2.25 -4.97 3.61
N ILE A 32 -3.38 -4.67 2.99
CA ILE A 32 -4.50 -4.05 3.68
C ILE A 32 -5.17 -5.08 4.59
N VAL A 33 -5.16 -4.82 5.89
CA VAL A 33 -5.79 -5.67 6.91
C VAL A 33 -7.14 -5.14 7.35
N LYS A 34 -7.42 -3.84 7.12
CA LYS A 34 -8.72 -3.23 7.41
C LYS A 34 -8.99 -2.03 6.51
N VAL A 35 -10.20 -1.95 5.96
CA VAL A 35 -10.71 -0.77 5.26
C VAL A 35 -11.70 -0.06 6.17
N LEU A 36 -11.50 1.24 6.35
CA LEU A 36 -12.40 2.16 7.05
C LEU A 36 -13.02 3.12 6.03
N GLU A 37 -13.87 4.04 6.49
CA GLU A 37 -14.62 4.95 5.60
C GLU A 37 -13.72 5.84 4.73
N HIS A 38 -12.60 6.34 5.29
CA HIS A 38 -11.67 7.25 4.59
C HIS A 38 -10.20 6.81 4.65
N THR A 39 -9.93 5.73 5.37
CA THR A 39 -8.58 5.24 5.65
C THR A 39 -8.52 3.74 5.53
N SER A 40 -7.31 3.22 5.40
CA SER A 40 -7.04 1.80 5.49
C SER A 40 -5.86 1.54 6.42
N ILE A 41 -5.89 0.40 7.08
CA ILE A 41 -4.80 -0.12 7.90
C ILE A 41 -4.03 -1.12 7.05
N VAL A 42 -2.72 -0.92 6.95
CA VAL A 42 -1.77 -1.76 6.21
C VAL A 42 -0.83 -2.42 7.19
N ASP A 43 -0.64 -3.72 7.02
CA ASP A 43 0.44 -4.47 7.64
C ASP A 43 1.66 -4.47 6.71
N ILE A 44 2.75 -3.87 7.17
CA ILE A 44 4.02 -3.74 6.44
C ILE A 44 5.08 -4.73 6.93
N SER A 45 4.70 -5.75 7.72
CA SER A 45 5.65 -6.66 8.35
C SER A 45 6.53 -7.45 7.37
N GLU A 46 6.14 -7.55 6.11
CA GLU A 46 6.95 -8.20 5.06
C GLU A 46 8.12 -7.35 4.57
N MET A 47 8.11 -6.04 4.83
CA MET A 47 9.16 -5.14 4.37
C MET A 47 10.39 -5.27 5.29
N GLU A 48 11.32 -6.20 5.05
CA GLU A 48 12.46 -6.51 5.95
C GLU A 48 13.17 -5.30 6.62
N SER A 49 13.20 -4.14 5.95
CA SER A 49 13.78 -2.89 6.46
C SER A 49 12.93 -2.15 7.51
N PHE A 50 11.65 -2.49 7.70
CA PHE A 50 10.75 -1.74 8.57
C PHE A 50 11.22 -1.74 10.04
N PHE A 51 11.73 -2.88 10.51
CA PHE A 51 12.35 -3.00 11.84
C PHE A 51 13.62 -2.15 11.96
N GLN A 52 14.45 -2.11 10.93
CA GLN A 52 15.70 -1.32 10.91
C GLN A 52 15.42 0.18 10.88
N LEU A 53 14.32 0.58 10.27
CA LEU A 53 13.84 1.96 10.19
C LEU A 53 13.04 2.38 11.43
N GLY A 54 12.80 1.47 12.39
CA GLY A 54 12.01 1.75 13.60
C GLY A 54 10.56 2.11 13.29
N ILE A 55 10.01 1.59 12.20
CA ILE A 55 8.62 1.85 11.77
C ILE A 55 7.70 0.82 12.42
N ASP A 56 6.52 1.24 12.85
CA ASP A 56 5.49 0.31 13.33
C ASP A 56 5.03 -0.60 12.18
N GLY A 57 4.89 -1.91 12.43
CA GLY A 57 4.39 -2.87 11.45
C GLY A 57 2.99 -2.55 10.95
N ARG A 58 2.20 -1.76 11.68
CA ARG A 58 0.86 -1.30 11.24
C ARG A 58 0.84 0.18 10.93
N GLN A 59 0.43 0.48 9.70
CA GLN A 59 0.37 1.84 9.19
C GLN A 59 -1.06 2.20 8.78
N VAL A 60 -1.43 3.47 8.95
CA VAL A 60 -2.73 4.00 8.52
C VAL A 60 -2.51 5.01 7.42
N PHE A 61 -3.21 4.85 6.30
CA PHE A 61 -3.16 5.81 5.20
C PHE A 61 -4.57 6.23 4.76
N ARG A 62 -4.67 7.41 4.14
CA ARG A 62 -5.93 7.95 3.58
C ARG A 62 -6.11 7.50 2.15
N HIS A 63 -7.34 7.18 1.76
CA HIS A 63 -7.66 6.75 0.38
C HIS A 63 -7.34 7.81 -0.67
N GLU A 64 -7.20 9.08 -0.27
CA GLU A 64 -6.84 10.19 -1.15
C GLU A 64 -5.33 10.26 -1.47
N GLN A 65 -4.50 9.50 -0.76
CA GLN A 65 -3.03 9.62 -0.80
C GLN A 65 -2.32 8.46 -1.53
N TYR A 66 -3.04 7.51 -2.14
CA TYR A 66 -2.41 6.36 -2.81
C TYR A 66 -2.42 6.49 -4.34
N LYS A 67 -1.36 5.94 -4.96
CA LYS A 67 -1.34 5.60 -6.38
C LYS A 67 -1.43 4.07 -6.46
N PRO A 68 -2.44 3.47 -7.11
CA PRO A 68 -2.47 2.03 -7.29
C PRO A 68 -1.22 1.60 -8.06
N VAL A 69 -0.47 0.66 -7.50
CA VAL A 69 0.60 -0.01 -8.25
C VAL A 69 -0.09 -1.06 -9.11
N PRO A 70 0.00 -1.00 -10.45
CA PRO A 70 -0.52 -2.08 -11.27
C PRO A 70 0.21 -3.35 -10.86
N PHE A 71 -0.56 -4.35 -10.44
CA PHE A 71 -0.07 -5.69 -10.15
C PHE A 71 0.83 -6.12 -11.31
N LYS A 72 2.15 -6.27 -11.08
CA LYS A 72 2.98 -6.96 -12.06
C LYS A 72 2.42 -8.37 -12.09
N SER A 73 1.78 -8.74 -13.19
CA SER A 73 1.40 -10.12 -13.43
C SER A 73 2.66 -10.95 -13.23
N CYS A 74 2.64 -11.85 -12.25
CA CYS A 74 3.59 -12.95 -12.24
C CYS A 74 3.39 -13.64 -13.58
N LYS A 75 4.29 -13.41 -14.53
CA LYS A 75 4.39 -14.25 -15.71
C LYS A 75 4.62 -15.64 -15.14
N LYS A 76 3.61 -16.50 -15.21
CA LYS A 76 3.83 -17.96 -15.13
C LYS A 76 4.84 -18.24 -16.23
N VAL A 77 6.09 -18.48 -15.86
CA VAL A 77 7.00 -19.23 -16.71
C VAL A 77 6.37 -20.61 -16.82
N ALA A 78 5.76 -20.88 -17.97
CA ALA A 78 5.37 -22.23 -18.35
C ALA A 78 6.66 -23.07 -18.43
N GLN A 79 6.60 -24.26 -17.82
CA GLN A 79 7.64 -25.29 -17.93
C GLN A 79 7.83 -25.75 -19.38
#